data_AF-A0AAX3RIK2-F1
#
_entry.id   AF-A0AAX3RIK2-F1
#
_cell.length_a   1.000
_cell.length_b   1.000
_cell.length_c   1.000
_cell.angle_alpha   90.00
_cell.angle_beta   90.00
_cell.angle_gamma   90.00
#
_symmetry.space_group_name_H-M   'P 1'
#
loop_
_entity.id
_entity.type
_entity.pdbx_description
1 polymer ?
#
loop_
_entity_poly.entity_id
_entity_poly.type
_entity_poly.pdbx_seq_one_letter_code
_entity_poly.pdbx_strand_id
1 'polypeptide(L)'
;MKLLLADYQKFVSRKRCGDYDAATILIDIHKAIELANLTDRQRQAIELVYFGELTQAEAGVRMGVGQDTISRHIDAAADKLTDIYYYWASHGEGYAIRGTY
;
A
#
# COMPACT_ATOMS: atom_id res chain seq x y z
N MET A 1 7.60 -2.32 -1.09
CA MET A 1 6.17 -2.00 -0.98
C MET A 1 5.59 -2.13 0.43
N LYS A 2 5.64 -3.29 1.11
CA LYS A 2 5.00 -3.46 2.44
C LYS A 2 5.44 -2.44 3.51
N LEU A 3 6.72 -2.04 3.52
CA LEU A 3 7.23 -0.98 4.41
C LEU A 3 6.59 0.39 4.12
N LEU A 4 6.39 0.72 2.84
CA LEU A 4 5.73 1.97 2.42
C LEU A 4 4.28 2.02 2.92
N LEU A 5 3.56 0.90 2.82
CA LEU A 5 2.20 0.76 3.34
C LEU A 5 2.17 0.82 4.87
N ALA A 6 3.12 0.19 5.56
CA ALA A 6 3.23 0.24 7.02
C ALA A 6 3.49 1.67 7.54
N ASP A 7 4.22 2.49 6.78
CA ASP A 7 4.47 3.90 7.09
C ASP A 7 3.31 4.84 6.71
N TYR A 8 2.17 4.33 6.22
CA TYR A 8 1.05 5.17 5.75
C TYR A 8 0.64 6.24 6.77
N GLN A 9 0.45 5.85 8.03
CA GLN A 9 0.04 6.77 9.10
C GLN A 9 1.10 7.82 9.45
N LYS A 10 2.38 7.49 9.24
CA LYS A 10 3.49 8.43 9.37
C LYS A 10 3.42 9.50 8.29
N PHE A 11 3.10 9.14 7.04
CA PHE A 11 2.89 10.12 5.97
C PHE A 11 1.64 10.97 6.21
N VAL A 12 0.54 10.38 6.70
CA VAL A 12 -0.67 11.14 7.08
C VAL A 12 -0.33 12.20 8.13
N SER A 13 0.42 11.82 9.15
CA SER A 13 0.86 12.74 10.21
C SER A 13 1.77 13.84 9.68
N ARG A 14 2.76 13.50 8.86
CA ARG A 14 3.66 14.48 8.22
C ARG A 14 2.91 15.46 7.32
N LYS A 15 1.97 14.97 6.49
CA LYS A 15 1.12 15.81 5.64
C LYS A 15 0.33 16.82 6.47
N ARG A 16 -0.21 16.41 7.63
CA ARG A 16 -0.93 17.33 8.54
C ARG A 16 -0.03 18.45 9.08
N CYS A 17 1.28 18.22 9.16
CA CYS A 17 2.27 19.23 9.53
C CYS A 17 2.74 20.11 8.35
N GLY A 18 2.15 19.97 7.16
CA GLY A 18 2.50 20.77 5.98
C GLY A 18 3.60 20.18 5.10
N ASP A 19 3.96 18.91 5.31
CA ASP A 19 4.93 18.20 4.47
C ASP A 19 4.32 17.82 3.12
N TYR A 20 4.68 18.56 2.06
CA TYR A 20 4.19 18.33 0.70
C TYR A 20 4.75 17.06 0.06
N ASP A 21 5.94 16.59 0.47
CA ASP A 21 6.49 15.33 -0.02
C ASP A 21 5.66 14.16 0.51
N ALA A 22 5.26 14.22 1.79
CA ALA A 22 4.35 13.24 2.36
C ALA A 22 2.96 13.24 1.68
N ALA A 23 2.47 14.40 1.24
CA ALA A 23 1.24 14.49 0.45
C ALA A 23 1.38 13.79 -0.91
N THR A 24 2.50 14.00 -1.60
CA THR A 24 2.80 13.37 -2.90
C THR A 24 2.86 11.85 -2.77
N ILE A 25 3.58 11.33 -1.76
CA ILE A 25 3.64 9.89 -1.49
C ILE A 25 2.25 9.29 -1.26
N LEU A 26 1.39 9.97 -0.50
CA LEU A 26 0.02 9.50 -0.24
C LEU A 26 -0.83 9.46 -1.52
N ILE A 27 -0.72 10.48 -2.37
CA ILE A 27 -1.40 10.52 -3.67
C ILE A 27 -0.96 9.33 -4.53
N ASP A 28 0.34 9.05 -4.56
CA ASP A 28 0.90 7.97 -5.36
C ASP A 28 0.49 6.59 -4.83
N ILE A 29 0.42 6.39 -3.52
CA ILE A 29 -0.10 5.15 -2.92
C ILE A 29 -1.56 4.91 -3.36
N HIS A 30 -2.41 5.94 -3.26
CA HIS A 30 -3.82 5.83 -3.68
C HIS A 30 -3.92 5.56 -5.18
N LYS A 31 -3.12 6.26 -6.00
CA LYS A 31 -3.11 6.05 -7.44
C LYS A 31 -2.63 4.64 -7.82
N ALA A 32 -1.64 4.10 -7.13
CA ALA A 32 -1.18 2.74 -7.36
C ALA A 32 -2.27 1.71 -7.02
N ILE A 33 -3.04 1.92 -5.95
CA ILE A 33 -4.17 1.05 -5.56
C ILE A 33 -5.30 1.08 -6.59
N GLU A 34 -5.57 2.24 -7.20
CA GLU A 34 -6.53 2.37 -8.31
C GLU A 34 -6.09 1.60 -9.56
N LEU A 35 -4.80 1.65 -9.89
CA LEU A 35 -4.25 1.07 -11.13
C LEU A 35 -3.89 -0.41 -11.01
N ALA A 36 -3.59 -0.91 -9.80
CA ALA A 36 -3.06 -2.26 -9.58
C ALA A 36 -4.03 -3.41 -9.84
N ASN A 37 -5.26 -3.14 -10.30
CA ASN A 37 -6.29 -4.16 -10.58
C ASN A 37 -6.42 -5.17 -9.43
N LEU A 38 -6.52 -4.65 -8.20
CA LEU A 38 -6.69 -5.46 -6.99
C LEU A 38 -8.08 -6.11 -7.00
N THR A 39 -8.17 -7.34 -6.51
CA THR A 39 -9.49 -7.92 -6.19
C THR A 39 -10.09 -7.18 -5.00
N ASP A 40 -11.41 -7.24 -4.85
CA ASP A 40 -12.10 -6.61 -3.72
C ASP A 40 -11.54 -7.08 -2.37
N ARG A 41 -11.18 -8.37 -2.26
CA ARG A 41 -10.58 -8.93 -1.04
C ARG A 41 -9.16 -8.45 -0.79
N GLN A 42 -8.35 -8.28 -1.84
CA GLN A 42 -7.00 -7.70 -1.73
C GLN A 42 -7.07 -6.24 -1.28
N ARG A 43 -7.94 -5.44 -1.91
CA ARG A 43 -8.18 -4.04 -1.54
C ARG A 43 -8.68 -3.93 -0.10
N GLN A 44 -9.69 -4.71 0.27
CA GLN A 44 -10.26 -4.70 1.61
C GLN A 44 -9.21 -5.04 2.68
N ALA A 45 -8.32 -6.01 2.42
CA ALA A 45 -7.24 -6.35 3.36
C ALA A 45 -6.25 -5.19 3.56
N ILE A 46 -5.88 -4.48 2.48
CA ILE A 46 -5.02 -3.29 2.56
C ILE A 46 -5.70 -2.17 3.34
N GLU A 47 -6.96 -1.86 3.02
CA GLU A 47 -7.72 -0.80 3.67
C GLU A 47 -7.86 -1.05 5.17
N LEU A 48 -8.23 -2.26 5.59
CA LEU A 48 -8.40 -2.57 7.01
C LEU A 48 -7.09 -2.48 7.79
N VAL A 49 -6.00 -3.04 7.25
CA VAL A 49 -4.73 -3.13 7.99
C VAL A 49 -3.97 -1.81 7.98
N TYR A 50 -3.83 -1.15 6.84
CA TYR A 50 -2.99 0.03 6.72
C TYR A 50 -3.73 1.35 6.93
N PHE A 51 -5.01 1.43 6.51
CA PHE A 51 -5.80 2.67 6.65
C PHE A 51 -6.68 2.63 7.90
N GLY A 52 -7.22 1.46 8.23
CA GLY A 52 -7.99 1.22 9.45
C GLY A 52 -7.15 0.93 10.69
N GLU A 53 -5.84 0.72 10.53
CA GLU A 53 -4.89 0.40 11.61
C GLU A 53 -5.23 -0.90 12.37
N LEU A 54 -5.94 -1.83 11.72
CA LEU A 54 -6.21 -3.15 12.30
C LEU A 54 -4.98 -4.05 12.17
N THR A 55 -4.78 -4.90 13.16
CA THR A 55 -3.89 -6.06 13.00
C THR A 55 -4.45 -7.00 11.92
N GLN A 56 -3.60 -7.83 11.31
CA GLN A 56 -4.06 -8.85 10.35
C GLN A 56 -5.08 -9.82 10.97
N ALA A 57 -4.98 -10.09 12.28
CA ALA A 57 -5.93 -10.93 13.00
C ALA A 57 -7.30 -10.26 13.11
N GLU A 58 -7.35 -8.98 13.49
CA GLU A 58 -8.61 -8.21 13.54
C GLU A 58 -9.24 -8.02 12.16
N ALA A 59 -8.42 -7.77 11.15
CA ALA A 59 -8.88 -7.72 9.76
C ALA A 59 -9.46 -9.07 9.31
N GLY A 60 -8.84 -10.18 9.72
CA GLY A 60 -9.34 -11.54 9.47
C GLY A 60 -10.73 -11.77 10.07
N VAL A 61 -10.90 -11.41 11.35
CA VAL A 61 -12.20 -11.47 12.03
C VAL A 61 -13.25 -10.65 11.27
N ARG A 62 -12.90 -9.42 10.85
CA ARG A 62 -13.81 -8.55 10.12
C ARG A 62 -14.15 -9.05 8.71
N MET A 63 -13.23 -9.75 8.06
CA MET A 63 -13.42 -10.31 6.71
C MET A 63 -14.00 -11.72 6.71
N GLY A 64 -14.11 -12.37 7.88
CA GLY A 64 -14.59 -13.74 8.04
C GLY A 64 -13.58 -14.81 7.58
N VAL A 65 -12.28 -14.51 7.64
CA VAL A 65 -11.19 -15.38 7.17
C VAL A 65 -10.05 -15.46 8.20
N GLY A 66 -9.16 -16.45 8.05
CA GLY A 66 -7.98 -16.57 8.90
C GLY A 66 -6.95 -15.46 8.66
N GLN A 67 -6.14 -15.17 9.69
CA GLN A 67 -5.02 -14.21 9.60
C GLN A 67 -4.06 -14.56 8.45
N ASP A 68 -3.81 -15.85 8.22
CA ASP A 68 -2.96 -16.34 7.13
C ASP A 68 -3.49 -15.95 5.74
N THR A 69 -4.82 -15.96 5.58
CA THR A 69 -5.51 -15.53 4.36
C THR A 69 -5.37 -14.02 4.15
N ILE A 70 -5.44 -13.23 5.23
CA ILE A 70 -5.15 -11.79 5.17
C ILE A 70 -3.72 -11.53 4.73
N SER A 71 -2.74 -12.25 5.29
CA SER A 71 -1.34 -12.14 4.86
C SER A 71 -1.20 -12.42 3.36
N ARG A 72 -1.82 -13.48 2.84
CA ARG A 72 -1.77 -13.79 1.40
C ARG A 72 -2.42 -12.70 0.53
N HIS A 73 -3.52 -12.11 0.98
CA HIS A 73 -4.15 -11.00 0.28
C HIS A 73 -3.27 -9.74 0.25
N ILE A 74 -2.62 -9.41 1.36
CA ILE A 74 -1.69 -8.29 1.46
C ILE A 74 -0.47 -8.53 0.57
N ASP A 75 0.08 -9.75 0.57
CA ASP A 75 1.24 -10.11 -0.23
C ASP A 75 0.94 -9.96 -1.73
N ALA A 76 -0.16 -10.55 -2.19
CA ALA A 76 -0.58 -10.43 -3.58
C ALA A 76 -0.92 -8.99 -3.99
N ALA A 77 -1.46 -8.17 -3.06
CA ALA A 77 -1.68 -6.75 -3.31
C ALA A 77 -0.36 -5.98 -3.39
N ALA A 78 0.59 -6.26 -2.50
CA ALA A 78 1.90 -5.61 -2.47
C ALA A 78 2.72 -5.89 -3.74
N ASP A 79 2.63 -7.10 -4.29
CA ASP A 79 3.29 -7.45 -5.56
C ASP A 79 2.73 -6.62 -6.71
N LYS A 80 1.40 -6.58 -6.86
CA LYS A 80 0.73 -5.77 -7.91
C LYS A 80 1.02 -4.28 -7.77
N LEU A 81 1.06 -3.76 -6.55
CA LEU A 81 1.45 -2.36 -6.31
C LEU A 81 2.92 -2.13 -6.69
N THR A 82 3.80 -3.11 -6.46
CA THR A 82 5.21 -3.02 -6.86
C THR A 82 5.34 -2.93 -8.38
N ASP A 83 4.52 -3.67 -9.12
CA ASP A 83 4.49 -3.60 -10.59
C ASP A 83 4.12 -2.20 -11.09
N ILE A 84 3.16 -1.51 -10.45
CA ILE A 84 2.80 -0.13 -10.79
C ILE A 84 3.97 0.83 -10.56
N TYR A 85 4.63 0.74 -9.40
CA TYR A 85 5.79 1.58 -9.11
C TYR A 85 6.97 1.29 -10.06
N TYR A 86 7.16 0.02 -10.44
CA TYR A 86 8.17 -0.36 -11.43
C TYR A 86 7.83 0.18 -12.83
N TYR A 87 6.55 0.16 -13.21
CA TYR A 87 6.08 0.76 -14.44
C TYR A 87 6.34 2.27 -14.46
N TRP A 88 5.92 3.02 -13.43
CA TRP A 88 6.20 4.46 -13.34
C TRP A 88 7.69 4.77 -13.37
N ALA A 89 8.50 3.94 -12.71
CA ALA A 89 9.94 4.10 -12.68
C ALA A 89 10.60 3.90 -14.05
N SER A 90 10.15 2.88 -14.80
CA SER A 90 10.68 2.58 -16.14
C SER A 90 10.22 3.56 -17.22
N HIS A 91 9.14 4.32 -16.98
CA HIS A 91 8.60 5.30 -17.94
C HIS A 91 8.98 6.75 -17.60
N GLY A 92 9.90 6.96 -16.66
CA GLY A 92 10.43 8.28 -16.33
C GLY A 92 9.46 9.17 -15.56
N GLU A 93 8.42 8.60 -14.94
CA GLU A 93 7.42 9.35 -14.15
C GLU A 93 7.92 9.73 -12.74
N GLY A 94 9.24 9.85 -12.54
CA GLY A 94 9.83 10.37 -11.31
C GLY A 94 10.25 9.34 -10.25
N TYR A 95 10.07 8.05 -10.51
CA TYR A 95 10.53 6.97 -9.62
C TYR A 95 11.88 6.41 -10.08
N ALA A 96 12.99 6.80 -9.47
CA ALA A 96 14.27 6.15 -9.75
C ALA A 96 14.31 4.78 -9.04
N ILE A 97 14.51 3.69 -9.80
CA ILE A 97 14.86 2.38 -9.22
C ILE A 97 16.25 2.53 -8.59
N ARG A 98 16.34 2.86 -7.30
CA ARG A 98 17.57 2.69 -6.54
C ARG A 98 17.74 1.20 -6.26
N GLY A 99 18.12 0.46 -7.29
CA GLY A 99 18.62 -0.90 -7.16
C GLY A 99 20.00 -0.84 -6.53
N THR A 100 20.11 -1.22 -5.26
CA THR A 100 21.39 -1.66 -4.69
C THR A 100 21.35 -3.17 -4.64
N TYR A 101 22.20 -3.77 -5.49
CA TYR A 101 22.56 -5.18 -5.53
C TYR A 101 23.16 -5.66 -4.21
#